data_AF-A0A960TGE2-F1
#
_entry.id   AF-A0A960TGE2-F1
#
_cell.length_a   1.000
_cell.length_b   1.000
_cell.length_c   1.000
_cell.angle_alpha   90.00
_cell.angle_beta   90.00
_cell.angle_gamma   90.00
#
_symmetry.space_group_name_H-M   'P 1'
#
loop_
_entity.id
_entity.type
_entity.pdbx_description
1 polymer ?
#
loop_
_entity_poly.entity_id
_entity_poly.type
_entity_poly.pdbx_seq_one_letter_code
_entity_poly.pdbx_strand_id
1 'polypeptide(L)'
;MQNPEDNDRYRPSPGLLPLAIVAHNLRGAEWDLLQLALKTSGAELVYYDTIQGSPFLKENQILFANHADEEILYTLRDWMITTSIVGRLNESELDTLRKTDIVSFWDLNRYSLTSVLGMIANLAPNSKTSPFLLWTNSHKFNSHISSLLSLYRIPTVTANSPDFALQTLTETSYEILILDWDYNGLDTIVLIRELRKLKLSGIQIPMILGIKDFDKMNVFKDLSAGIREFCPVLFTQREIWELVIRSLPFVTEKPISMLDAELPLLRLRSGKDGRRSLFLDYLKENKLARAENRFSEEELEKMIFRKQFEWMYPEESTPED
;
A
#
# COMPACT_ATOMS: atom_id res chain seq x y z
N MET A 1 -18.27 17.46 -37.58
CA MET A 1 -16.97 16.75 -37.66
C MET A 1 -16.10 17.28 -36.54
N GLN A 2 -16.07 16.58 -35.41
CA GLN A 2 -15.18 16.90 -34.29
C GLN A 2 -13.83 16.21 -34.53
N ASN A 3 -12.76 16.91 -34.19
CA ASN A 3 -11.38 16.56 -34.48
C ASN A 3 -10.98 15.26 -33.75
N PRO A 4 -10.37 14.25 -34.41
CA PRO A 4 -10.01 12.98 -33.77
C PRO A 4 -8.75 13.04 -32.89
N GLU A 5 -8.10 14.20 -32.74
CA GLU A 5 -6.75 14.31 -32.15
C GLU A 5 -6.73 14.58 -30.62
N ASP A 6 -7.87 14.64 -29.93
CA ASP A 6 -7.89 14.87 -28.46
C ASP A 6 -8.11 13.59 -27.62
N ASN A 7 -8.16 12.41 -28.24
CA ASN A 7 -8.43 11.14 -27.54
C ASN A 7 -7.20 10.44 -26.94
N ASP A 8 -6.00 11.03 -27.05
CA ASP A 8 -4.77 10.51 -26.42
C ASP A 8 -4.50 11.09 -25.02
N ARG A 9 -5.47 11.78 -24.43
CA ARG A 9 -5.32 12.39 -23.10
C ARG A 9 -5.82 11.45 -22.00
N TYR A 10 -4.84 10.81 -21.37
CA TYR A 10 -4.88 10.17 -20.05
C TYR A 10 -5.55 8.81 -19.97
N ARG A 11 -4.74 7.76 -20.20
CA ARG A 11 -4.94 6.49 -19.49
C ARG A 11 -4.46 6.65 -18.05
N PRO A 12 -5.18 6.15 -17.04
CA PRO A 12 -4.65 6.09 -15.67
C PRO A 12 -3.30 5.39 -15.68
N SER A 13 -2.38 5.86 -14.85
CA SER A 13 -1.10 5.20 -14.61
C SER A 13 -1.35 3.70 -14.35
N PRO A 14 -0.66 2.77 -15.04
CA PRO A 14 -0.90 1.34 -14.85
C PRO A 14 -0.83 0.98 -13.36
N GLY A 15 -1.90 0.41 -12.82
CA GLY A 15 -1.95 -0.06 -11.43
C GLY A 15 -2.49 0.94 -10.39
N LEU A 16 -2.87 2.16 -10.76
CA LEU A 16 -3.61 3.05 -9.85
C LEU A 16 -5.12 2.81 -10.00
N LEU A 17 -5.74 2.25 -8.96
CA LEU A 17 -7.18 2.01 -8.94
C LEU A 17 -7.96 3.32 -8.70
N PRO A 18 -9.13 3.49 -9.33
CA PRO A 18 -10.04 4.57 -8.97
C PRO A 18 -10.39 4.51 -7.49
N LEU A 19 -10.53 5.67 -6.86
CA LEU A 19 -10.84 5.80 -5.43
C LEU A 19 -12.25 6.36 -5.23
N ALA A 20 -13.00 5.70 -4.35
CA ALA A 20 -14.23 6.20 -3.75
C ALA A 20 -14.02 6.52 -2.27
N ILE A 21 -14.52 7.68 -1.85
CA ILE A 21 -14.68 8.03 -0.44
C ILE A 21 -16.16 8.04 -0.12
N VAL A 22 -16.55 7.20 0.83
CA VAL A 22 -17.93 7.06 1.29
C VAL A 22 -18.03 7.69 2.67
N ALA A 23 -18.67 8.85 2.73
CA ALA A 23 -18.92 9.56 3.96
C ALA A 23 -20.20 9.03 4.62
N HIS A 24 -20.09 8.37 5.77
CA HIS A 24 -21.24 7.70 6.40
C HIS A 24 -21.51 8.22 7.81
N ASN A 25 -22.76 8.61 8.11
CA ASN A 25 -23.15 9.12 9.43
C ASN A 25 -22.24 10.23 9.99
N LEU A 26 -21.83 11.16 9.12
CA LEU A 26 -21.06 12.35 9.51
C LEU A 26 -21.97 13.43 10.09
N ARG A 27 -21.46 14.17 11.07
CA ARG A 27 -22.11 15.40 11.59
C ARG A 27 -21.85 16.56 10.62
N GLY A 28 -22.69 17.59 10.64
CA GLY A 28 -22.59 18.73 9.69
C GLY A 28 -21.19 19.34 9.56
N ALA A 29 -20.52 19.63 10.68
CA ALA A 29 -19.15 20.16 10.63
C ALA A 29 -18.10 19.17 10.12
N GLU A 30 -18.30 17.87 10.33
CA GLU A 30 -17.41 16.80 9.83
C GLU A 30 -17.54 16.65 8.32
N TRP A 31 -18.78 16.77 7.82
CA TRP A 31 -19.07 16.78 6.40
C TRP A 31 -18.34 17.92 5.68
N ASP A 32 -18.48 19.14 6.19
CA ASP A 32 -17.85 20.33 5.63
C ASP A 32 -16.32 20.21 5.65
N LEU A 33 -15.76 19.68 6.76
CA LEU A 33 -14.32 19.49 6.90
C LEU A 33 -13.77 18.45 5.92
N LEU A 34 -14.47 17.32 5.74
CA LEU A 34 -14.06 16.28 4.79
C LEU A 34 -14.07 16.81 3.34
N GLN A 35 -15.14 17.51 2.94
CA GLN A 35 -15.20 18.11 1.62
C GLN A 35 -14.12 19.17 1.41
N LEU A 36 -13.88 20.02 2.41
CA LEU A 36 -12.84 21.03 2.35
C LEU A 36 -11.45 20.39 2.21
N ALA A 37 -11.17 19.34 2.98
CA ALA A 37 -9.91 18.60 2.90
C ALA A 37 -9.67 18.01 1.51
N LEU A 38 -10.69 17.35 0.93
CA LEU A 38 -10.60 16.76 -0.41
C LEU A 38 -10.42 17.80 -1.51
N LYS A 39 -11.11 18.94 -1.41
CA LYS A 39 -10.90 20.05 -2.36
C LYS A 39 -9.49 20.64 -2.22
N THR A 40 -9.00 20.76 -0.98
CA THR A 40 -7.67 21.32 -0.69
C THR A 40 -6.53 20.39 -1.14
N SER A 41 -6.75 19.08 -1.17
CA SER A 41 -5.78 18.12 -1.73
C SER A 41 -5.66 18.19 -3.25
N GLY A 42 -6.48 19.01 -3.92
CA GLY A 42 -6.53 19.11 -5.37
C GLY A 42 -7.33 17.99 -6.04
N ALA A 43 -8.13 17.25 -5.28
CA ALA A 43 -9.03 16.24 -5.83
C ALA A 43 -10.32 16.88 -6.37
N GLU A 44 -10.78 16.39 -7.52
CA GLU A 44 -12.06 16.75 -8.12
C GLU A 44 -13.12 15.73 -7.69
N LEU A 45 -14.17 16.19 -7.00
CA LEU A 45 -15.21 15.31 -6.48
C LEU A 45 -16.26 15.02 -7.55
N VAL A 46 -16.49 13.74 -7.82
CA VAL A 46 -17.59 13.25 -8.65
C VAL A 46 -18.59 12.57 -7.72
N TYR A 47 -19.84 13.04 -7.68
CA TYR A 47 -20.83 12.52 -6.74
C TYR A 47 -21.50 11.25 -7.30
N TYR A 48 -21.57 10.19 -6.49
CA TYR A 48 -22.15 8.91 -6.88
C TYR A 48 -23.57 9.05 -7.44
N ASP A 49 -24.43 9.81 -6.77
CA ASP A 49 -25.84 10.03 -7.15
C ASP A 49 -26.01 10.68 -8.55
N THR A 50 -24.94 11.23 -9.12
CA THR A 50 -24.96 11.89 -10.44
C THR A 50 -24.57 10.96 -11.58
N ILE A 51 -24.20 9.71 -11.27
CA ILE A 51 -23.61 8.79 -12.23
C ILE A 51 -24.65 7.77 -12.70
N GLN A 52 -24.67 7.49 -14.00
CA GLN A 52 -25.42 6.39 -14.59
C GLN A 52 -24.43 5.32 -15.08
N GLY A 53 -24.29 4.23 -14.31
CA GLY A 53 -23.40 3.11 -14.64
C GLY A 53 -21.95 3.32 -14.19
N SER A 54 -21.03 2.46 -14.64
CA SER A 54 -19.64 2.49 -14.18
C SER A 54 -18.91 3.76 -14.66
N PRO A 55 -18.35 4.58 -13.76
CA PRO A 55 -17.72 5.83 -14.14
C PRO A 55 -16.27 5.64 -14.62
N PHE A 56 -15.91 6.36 -15.68
CA PHE A 56 -14.52 6.58 -16.05
C PHE A 56 -13.96 7.77 -15.27
N LEU A 57 -13.29 7.51 -14.15
CA LEU A 57 -12.67 8.55 -13.32
C LEU A 57 -11.27 8.90 -13.82
N LYS A 58 -10.96 10.20 -13.88
CA LYS A 58 -9.59 10.70 -14.08
C LYS A 58 -8.73 10.50 -12.83
N GLU A 59 -7.42 10.58 -12.98
CA GLU A 59 -6.46 10.37 -11.88
C GLU A 59 -6.69 11.32 -10.68
N ASN A 60 -7.08 12.58 -10.93
CA ASN A 60 -7.39 13.56 -9.89
C ASN A 60 -8.85 13.48 -9.41
N GLN A 61 -9.69 12.63 -10.00
CA GLN A 61 -11.09 12.52 -9.62
C GLN A 61 -11.28 11.48 -8.51
N ILE A 62 -12.18 11.78 -7.59
CA ILE A 62 -12.60 10.89 -6.51
C ILE A 62 -14.09 10.76 -6.57
N LEU A 63 -14.55 9.51 -6.58
CA LEU A 63 -15.96 9.22 -6.44
C LEU A 63 -16.37 9.45 -4.99
N PHE A 64 -17.42 10.23 -4.77
CA PHE A 64 -17.86 10.61 -3.44
C PHE A 64 -19.30 10.18 -3.23
N ALA A 65 -19.53 9.38 -2.18
CA ALA A 65 -20.86 8.94 -1.75
C ALA A 65 -21.16 9.44 -0.33
N ASN A 66 -22.43 9.69 -0.04
CA ASN A 66 -22.91 10.28 1.21
C ASN A 66 -23.55 9.26 2.18
N HIS A 67 -23.53 7.98 1.84
CA HIS A 67 -23.94 6.86 2.70
C HIS A 67 -23.28 5.56 2.24
N ALA A 68 -23.11 4.62 3.16
CA ALA A 68 -22.51 3.30 2.96
C ALA A 68 -23.56 2.19 3.09
N ASP A 69 -24.55 2.17 2.20
CA ASP A 69 -25.49 1.05 2.16
C ASP A 69 -24.95 -0.13 1.34
N GLU A 70 -25.57 -1.30 1.52
CA GLU A 70 -25.09 -2.54 0.90
C GLU A 70 -25.06 -2.46 -0.64
N GLU A 71 -26.02 -1.76 -1.24
CA GLU A 71 -26.11 -1.57 -2.69
C GLU A 71 -24.94 -0.75 -3.24
N ILE A 72 -24.59 0.39 -2.63
CA ILE A 72 -23.45 1.21 -3.04
C ILE A 72 -22.16 0.41 -2.91
N LEU A 73 -21.97 -0.28 -1.78
CA LEU A 73 -20.72 -0.99 -1.52
C LEU A 73 -20.48 -2.14 -2.49
N TYR A 74 -21.52 -2.91 -2.84
CA TYR A 74 -21.40 -3.92 -3.90
C TYR A 74 -21.17 -3.29 -5.27
N THR A 75 -21.86 -2.20 -5.58
CA THR A 75 -21.69 -1.51 -6.87
C THR A 75 -20.25 -1.01 -7.05
N LEU A 76 -19.68 -0.37 -6.03
CA LEU A 76 -18.29 0.11 -6.05
C LEU A 76 -17.29 -1.05 -6.20
N ARG A 77 -17.53 -2.16 -5.49
CA ARG A 77 -16.73 -3.39 -5.62
C ARG A 77 -16.80 -3.96 -7.04
N ASP A 78 -17.99 -4.05 -7.61
CA ASP A 78 -18.21 -4.61 -8.96
C ASP A 78 -17.60 -3.69 -10.04
N TRP A 79 -17.52 -2.39 -9.78
CA TRP A 79 -16.76 -1.43 -10.60
C TRP A 79 -15.26 -1.44 -10.33
N MET A 80 -14.76 -2.30 -9.43
CA MET A 80 -13.37 -2.39 -9.02
C MET A 80 -12.80 -1.05 -8.51
N ILE A 81 -13.64 -0.25 -7.84
CA ILE A 81 -13.25 1.02 -7.24
C ILE A 81 -12.76 0.76 -5.82
N THR A 82 -11.52 1.17 -5.51
CA THR A 82 -11.01 1.15 -4.14
C THR A 82 -11.92 2.02 -3.29
N THR A 83 -12.48 1.47 -2.23
CA THR A 83 -13.47 2.17 -1.40
C THR A 83 -12.92 2.42 -0.01
N SER A 84 -12.99 3.67 0.45
CA SER A 84 -12.68 4.06 1.83
C SER A 84 -13.90 4.68 2.47
N ILE A 85 -14.37 4.05 3.55
CA ILE A 85 -15.49 4.59 4.33
C ILE A 85 -14.91 5.49 5.42
N VAL A 86 -15.46 6.69 5.55
CA VAL A 86 -15.14 7.65 6.61
C VAL A 86 -16.43 7.94 7.35
N GLY A 87 -16.56 7.48 8.60
CA GLY A 87 -17.86 7.55 9.24
C GLY A 87 -18.03 6.80 10.53
N ARG A 88 -19.29 6.69 10.96
CA ARG A 88 -19.70 5.89 12.12
C ARG A 88 -20.59 4.76 11.66
N LEU A 89 -20.13 3.53 11.86
CA LEU A 89 -20.89 2.34 11.56
C LEU A 89 -21.37 1.69 12.85
N ASN A 90 -22.57 1.12 12.81
CA ASN A 90 -23.05 0.20 13.84
C ASN A 90 -22.57 -1.24 13.57
N GLU A 91 -22.77 -2.15 14.52
CA GLU A 91 -22.34 -3.55 14.40
C GLU A 91 -22.93 -4.26 13.17
N SER A 92 -24.19 -4.00 12.83
CA SER A 92 -24.83 -4.61 11.65
C SER A 92 -24.17 -4.12 10.35
N GLU A 93 -23.79 -2.85 10.28
CA GLU A 93 -23.10 -2.28 9.12
C GLU A 93 -21.65 -2.76 9.01
N LEU A 94 -20.96 -2.93 10.15
CA LEU A 94 -19.62 -3.54 10.20
C LEU A 94 -19.62 -4.98 9.67
N ASP A 95 -20.64 -5.76 10.01
CA ASP A 95 -20.80 -7.12 9.49
C ASP A 95 -21.05 -7.15 7.98
N THR A 96 -21.74 -6.14 7.43
CA THR A 96 -21.86 -5.96 5.97
C THR A 96 -20.49 -5.63 5.36
N LEU A 97 -19.70 -4.73 5.95
CA LEU A 97 -18.36 -4.42 5.45
C LEU A 97 -17.43 -5.62 5.39
N ARG A 98 -17.46 -6.46 6.43
CA ARG A 98 -16.65 -7.68 6.49
C ARG A 98 -16.95 -8.64 5.35
N LYS A 99 -18.14 -8.55 4.73
CA LYS A 99 -18.57 -9.39 3.60
C LYS A 99 -18.28 -8.78 2.24
N THR A 100 -18.05 -7.48 2.14
CA THR A 100 -17.86 -6.77 0.85
C THR A 100 -16.41 -6.70 0.40
N ASP A 101 -15.48 -7.32 1.13
CA ASP A 101 -14.01 -7.24 0.93
C ASP A 101 -13.47 -5.78 0.93
N ILE A 102 -14.24 -4.83 1.49
CA ILE A 102 -13.81 -3.44 1.64
C ILE A 102 -12.84 -3.36 2.80
N VAL A 103 -11.63 -2.90 2.49
CA VAL A 103 -10.47 -3.01 3.39
C VAL A 103 -10.27 -1.75 4.23
N SER A 104 -10.94 -0.65 3.89
CA SER A 104 -10.69 0.66 4.51
C SER A 104 -11.95 1.25 5.14
N PHE A 105 -11.94 1.30 6.47
CA PHE A 105 -12.94 1.99 7.27
C PHE A 105 -12.27 2.85 8.35
N TRP A 106 -12.60 4.13 8.34
CA TRP A 106 -12.20 5.11 9.35
C TRP A 106 -13.34 5.34 10.33
N ASP A 107 -13.28 4.65 11.46
CA ASP A 107 -14.29 4.72 12.51
C ASP A 107 -14.20 6.03 13.31
N LEU A 108 -15.11 6.95 13.05
CA LEU A 108 -15.21 8.22 13.77
C LEU A 108 -15.80 8.10 15.18
N ASN A 109 -16.12 6.88 15.64
CA ASN A 109 -16.32 6.61 17.07
C ASN A 109 -15.00 6.41 17.81
N ARG A 110 -13.94 6.01 17.10
CA ARG A 110 -12.62 5.70 17.67
C ARG A 110 -11.56 6.73 17.31
N TYR A 111 -11.68 7.36 16.16
CA TYR A 111 -10.68 8.28 15.61
C TYR A 111 -11.30 9.59 15.15
N SER A 112 -10.58 10.68 15.32
CA SER A 112 -10.95 12.01 14.84
C SER A 112 -10.84 12.09 13.32
N LEU A 113 -11.69 12.91 12.69
CA LEU A 113 -11.62 13.17 11.25
C LEU A 113 -10.27 13.79 10.82
N THR A 114 -9.59 14.46 11.75
CA THR A 114 -8.23 14.97 11.53
C THR A 114 -7.21 13.87 11.26
N SER A 115 -7.46 12.63 11.70
CA SER A 115 -6.57 11.51 11.40
C SER A 115 -6.60 11.10 9.93
N VAL A 116 -7.76 11.28 9.28
CA VAL A 116 -7.99 10.99 7.85
C VAL A 116 -7.32 12.04 6.95
N LEU A 117 -6.97 13.22 7.47
CA LEU A 117 -6.32 14.27 6.70
C LEU A 117 -4.94 13.85 6.18
N GLY A 118 -4.24 12.95 6.85
CA GLY A 118 -2.97 12.39 6.38
C GLY A 118 -3.13 11.57 5.09
N MET A 119 -4.17 10.75 5.02
CA MET A 119 -4.56 10.06 3.77
C MET A 119 -4.93 11.08 2.70
N ILE A 120 -5.78 12.06 3.04
CA ILE A 120 -6.29 13.06 2.09
C ILE A 120 -5.18 13.93 1.51
N ALA A 121 -4.19 14.32 2.32
CA ALA A 121 -3.05 15.11 1.87
C ALA A 121 -2.21 14.39 0.80
N ASN A 122 -2.22 13.06 0.80
CA ASN A 122 -1.52 12.24 -0.20
C ASN A 122 -2.37 11.97 -1.46
N LEU A 123 -3.60 12.48 -1.55
CA LEU A 123 -4.44 12.39 -2.75
C LEU A 123 -4.02 13.36 -3.86
N ALA A 124 -2.98 14.17 -3.63
CA ALA A 124 -2.51 15.14 -4.59
C ALA A 124 -2.00 14.44 -5.88
N PRO A 125 -2.49 14.83 -7.07
CA PRO A 125 -2.26 14.12 -8.34
C PRO A 125 -0.81 14.14 -8.86
N ASN A 126 0.14 14.72 -8.13
CA ASN A 126 1.52 14.94 -8.58
C ASN A 126 2.56 14.09 -7.83
N SER A 127 2.19 13.22 -6.90
CA SER A 127 3.15 12.28 -6.31
C SER A 127 3.38 11.13 -7.28
N LYS A 128 4.36 11.28 -8.19
CA LYS A 128 4.89 10.13 -8.93
C LYS A 128 5.54 9.17 -7.95
N THR A 129 4.79 8.19 -7.46
CA THR A 129 5.30 7.05 -6.69
C THR A 129 5.53 5.89 -7.63
N SER A 130 6.69 5.24 -7.49
CA SER A 130 6.99 4.03 -8.26
C SER A 130 6.05 2.90 -7.83
N PRO A 131 5.61 2.04 -8.76
CA PRO A 131 4.67 0.97 -8.45
C PRO A 131 5.29 -0.07 -7.53
N PHE A 132 4.44 -0.75 -6.77
CA PHE A 132 4.80 -1.97 -6.04
C PHE A 132 4.37 -3.19 -6.86
N LEU A 133 5.16 -4.25 -6.82
CA LEU A 133 4.82 -5.55 -7.39
C LEU A 133 4.45 -6.51 -6.26
N LEU A 134 3.27 -7.11 -6.34
CA LEU A 134 2.80 -8.14 -5.42
C LEU A 134 2.88 -9.49 -6.13
N TRP A 135 3.82 -10.33 -5.74
CA TRP A 135 4.00 -11.67 -6.29
C TRP A 135 3.83 -12.69 -5.17
N THR A 136 2.57 -12.96 -4.84
CA THR A 136 2.15 -13.95 -3.86
C THR A 136 0.97 -14.75 -4.40
N ASN A 137 0.76 -15.97 -3.88
CA ASN A 137 -0.41 -16.80 -4.26
C ASN A 137 -1.68 -16.46 -3.46
N SER A 138 -1.63 -15.52 -2.52
CA SER A 138 -2.79 -15.18 -1.69
C SER A 138 -3.56 -14.02 -2.30
N HIS A 139 -4.62 -14.32 -3.06
CA HIS A 139 -5.50 -13.32 -3.67
C HIS A 139 -6.05 -12.33 -2.63
N LYS A 140 -6.46 -12.83 -1.46
CA LYS A 140 -6.97 -12.00 -0.37
C LYS A 140 -5.90 -11.04 0.15
N PHE A 141 -4.70 -11.53 0.42
CA PHE A 141 -3.59 -10.69 0.88
C PHE A 141 -3.21 -9.63 -0.16
N ASN A 142 -3.08 -10.01 -1.43
CA ASN A 142 -2.77 -9.08 -2.52
C ASN A 142 -3.86 -8.01 -2.65
N SER A 143 -5.14 -8.40 -2.58
CA SER A 143 -6.27 -7.46 -2.62
C SER A 143 -6.22 -6.47 -1.46
N HIS A 144 -5.96 -6.96 -0.24
CA HIS A 144 -5.86 -6.11 0.95
C HIS A 144 -4.72 -5.10 0.86
N ILE A 145 -3.51 -5.56 0.49
CA ILE A 145 -2.35 -4.68 0.33
C ILE A 145 -2.58 -3.67 -0.80
N SER A 146 -3.11 -4.11 -1.94
CA SER A 146 -3.41 -3.23 -3.08
C SER A 146 -4.41 -2.15 -2.69
N SER A 147 -5.48 -2.54 -2.00
CA SER A 147 -6.51 -1.61 -1.52
C SER A 147 -5.94 -0.60 -0.53
N LEU A 148 -5.09 -1.04 0.38
CA LEU A 148 -4.48 -0.17 1.38
C LEU A 148 -3.51 0.84 0.72
N LEU A 149 -2.66 0.38 -0.19
CA LEU A 149 -1.69 1.22 -0.90
C LEU A 149 -2.35 2.20 -1.88
N SER A 150 -3.45 1.81 -2.52
CA SER A 150 -4.19 2.67 -3.44
C SER A 150 -4.85 3.87 -2.74
N LEU A 151 -5.22 3.76 -1.45
CA LEU A 151 -5.67 4.90 -0.64
C LEU A 151 -4.64 6.03 -0.58
N TYR A 152 -3.36 5.65 -0.56
CA TYR A 152 -2.22 6.55 -0.51
C TYR A 152 -1.62 6.83 -1.90
N ARG A 153 -2.39 6.49 -2.95
CA ARG A 153 -2.02 6.68 -4.35
C ARG A 153 -0.72 5.99 -4.76
N ILE A 154 -0.37 4.90 -4.09
CA ILE A 154 0.75 4.04 -4.46
C ILE A 154 0.24 2.98 -5.44
N PRO A 155 0.67 2.98 -6.72
CA PRO A 155 0.21 1.99 -7.69
C PRO A 155 0.71 0.60 -7.33
N THR A 156 -0.13 -0.41 -7.57
CA THR A 156 0.22 -1.81 -7.31
C THR A 156 -0.04 -2.66 -8.53
N VAL A 157 0.88 -3.56 -8.85
CA VAL A 157 0.71 -4.60 -9.87
C VAL A 157 0.73 -5.94 -9.16
N THR A 158 -0.27 -6.79 -9.42
CA THR A 158 -0.31 -8.14 -8.85
C THR A 158 0.08 -9.15 -9.92
N ALA A 159 1.07 -9.97 -9.64
CA ALA A 159 1.51 -11.05 -10.50
C ALA A 159 1.04 -12.41 -9.98
N ASN A 160 0.21 -13.07 -10.79
CA ASN A 160 -0.38 -14.37 -10.46
C ASN A 160 0.36 -15.55 -11.13
N SER A 161 1.40 -15.29 -11.92
CA SER A 161 2.24 -16.31 -12.52
C SER A 161 3.71 -15.89 -12.58
N PRO A 162 4.65 -16.84 -12.54
CA PRO A 162 6.07 -16.53 -12.66
C PRO A 162 6.45 -15.81 -13.94
N ASP A 163 5.92 -16.25 -15.08
CA ASP A 163 6.25 -15.69 -16.39
C ASP A 163 5.84 -14.21 -16.45
N PHE A 164 4.63 -13.89 -15.97
CA PHE A 164 4.15 -12.52 -15.93
C PHE A 164 4.98 -11.66 -14.95
N ALA A 165 5.33 -12.22 -13.77
CA ALA A 165 6.14 -11.51 -12.78
C ALA A 165 7.54 -11.16 -13.33
N LEU A 166 8.21 -12.12 -13.96
CA LEU A 166 9.53 -11.93 -14.55
C LEU A 166 9.49 -10.98 -15.74
N GLN A 167 8.48 -11.12 -16.61
CA GLN A 167 8.26 -10.20 -17.73
C GLN A 167 8.06 -8.77 -17.23
N THR A 168 7.18 -8.56 -16.25
CA THR A 168 6.91 -7.19 -15.78
C THR A 168 8.12 -6.57 -15.09
N LEU A 169 8.94 -7.36 -14.37
CA LEU A 169 10.22 -6.91 -13.82
C LEU A 169 11.23 -6.48 -14.90
N THR A 170 11.15 -7.03 -16.11
CA THR A 170 11.99 -6.60 -17.24
C THR A 170 11.48 -5.32 -17.91
N GLU A 171 10.16 -5.13 -17.96
CA GLU A 171 9.52 -4.03 -18.69
C GLU A 171 9.30 -2.78 -17.84
N THR A 172 9.11 -2.94 -16.53
CA THR A 172 8.73 -1.88 -15.60
C THR A 172 9.63 -1.86 -14.38
N SER A 173 10.02 -0.67 -13.94
CA SER A 173 10.77 -0.48 -12.69
C SER A 173 9.80 -0.39 -11.51
N TYR A 174 10.00 -1.26 -10.54
CA TYR A 174 9.24 -1.29 -9.28
C TYR A 174 10.11 -0.79 -8.13
N GLU A 175 9.47 -0.17 -7.14
CA GLU A 175 10.16 0.25 -5.91
C GLU A 175 10.32 -0.94 -4.96
N ILE A 176 9.20 -1.59 -4.68
CA ILE A 176 9.08 -2.73 -3.76
C ILE A 176 8.45 -3.91 -4.50
N LEU A 177 9.01 -5.09 -4.25
CA LEU A 177 8.45 -6.38 -4.61
C LEU A 177 8.10 -7.12 -3.32
N ILE A 178 6.82 -7.34 -3.06
CA ILE A 178 6.36 -8.25 -2.01
C ILE A 178 6.31 -9.65 -2.61
N LEU A 179 7.21 -10.52 -2.17
CA LEU A 179 7.43 -11.82 -2.78
C LEU A 179 7.19 -12.93 -1.78
N ASP A 180 6.30 -13.86 -2.09
CA ASP A 180 6.15 -15.08 -1.30
C ASP A 180 7.13 -16.16 -1.80
N TRP A 181 8.20 -16.41 -1.06
CA TRP A 181 9.24 -17.37 -1.45
C TRP A 181 8.72 -18.81 -1.51
N ASP A 182 7.67 -19.12 -0.76
CA ASP A 182 7.09 -20.45 -0.71
C ASP A 182 5.99 -20.68 -1.75
N TYR A 183 5.33 -19.61 -2.17
CA TYR A 183 4.13 -19.67 -2.98
C TYR A 183 4.17 -18.67 -4.15
N ASN A 184 5.28 -18.63 -4.89
CA ASN A 184 5.42 -17.81 -6.11
C ASN A 184 5.27 -18.61 -7.41
N GLY A 185 5.16 -19.95 -7.34
CA GLY A 185 5.06 -20.82 -8.51
C GLY A 185 6.39 -21.31 -9.08
N LEU A 186 7.52 -20.92 -8.50
CA LEU A 186 8.86 -21.44 -8.79
C LEU A 186 9.49 -22.08 -7.56
N ASP A 187 10.40 -23.03 -7.79
CA ASP A 187 11.35 -23.44 -6.75
C ASP A 187 12.28 -22.25 -6.44
N THR A 188 12.58 -22.05 -5.15
CA THR A 188 13.44 -20.96 -4.64
C THR A 188 14.74 -20.83 -5.43
N ILE A 189 15.40 -21.94 -5.74
CA ILE A 189 16.70 -21.93 -6.45
C ILE A 189 16.51 -21.41 -7.87
N VAL A 190 15.42 -21.80 -8.54
CA VAL A 190 15.08 -21.34 -9.88
C VAL A 190 14.82 -19.84 -9.86
N LEU A 191 14.00 -19.36 -8.92
CA LEU A 191 13.68 -17.95 -8.77
C LEU A 191 14.94 -17.10 -8.51
N ILE A 192 15.81 -17.51 -7.59
CA ILE A 192 17.08 -16.83 -7.33
C ILE A 192 17.92 -16.75 -8.60
N ARG A 193 17.99 -17.84 -9.38
CA ARG A 193 18.72 -17.86 -10.64
C ARG A 193 18.16 -16.85 -11.64
N GLU A 194 16.83 -16.77 -11.78
CA GLU A 194 16.20 -15.79 -12.66
C GLU A 194 16.43 -14.35 -12.18
N LEU A 195 16.32 -14.08 -10.86
CA LEU A 195 16.65 -12.76 -10.29
C LEU A 195 18.12 -12.37 -10.52
N ARG A 196 19.06 -13.32 -10.41
CA ARG A 196 20.48 -13.10 -10.74
C ARG A 196 20.67 -12.78 -12.21
N LYS A 197 19.98 -13.48 -13.13
CA LYS A 197 20.04 -13.17 -14.56
C LYS A 197 19.53 -11.77 -14.85
N LEU A 198 18.39 -11.38 -14.28
CA LEU A 198 17.85 -10.03 -14.42
C LEU A 198 18.87 -8.97 -13.96
N LYS A 199 19.47 -9.18 -12.78
CA LYS A 199 20.52 -8.30 -12.24
C LYS A 199 21.76 -8.23 -13.17
N LEU A 200 22.20 -9.35 -13.73
CA LEU A 200 23.33 -9.43 -14.66
C LEU A 200 23.03 -8.74 -16.01
N SER A 201 21.77 -8.76 -16.44
CA SER A 201 21.29 -8.03 -17.62
C SER A 201 21.13 -6.52 -17.38
N GLY A 202 21.56 -6.00 -16.23
CA GLY A 202 21.48 -4.57 -15.90
C GLY A 202 20.11 -4.11 -15.39
N ILE A 203 19.17 -5.03 -15.15
CA ILE A 203 17.84 -4.71 -14.62
C ILE A 203 17.96 -4.46 -13.12
N GLN A 204 17.41 -3.32 -12.68
CA GLN A 204 17.43 -2.93 -11.29
C GLN A 204 16.36 -3.72 -10.50
N ILE A 205 16.76 -4.80 -9.84
CA ILE A 205 15.84 -5.62 -9.01
C ILE A 205 15.23 -4.75 -7.91
N PRO A 206 13.90 -4.65 -7.70
CA PRO A 206 13.29 -3.86 -6.62
C PRO A 206 13.77 -4.27 -5.22
N MET A 207 13.44 -3.48 -4.20
CA MET A 207 13.60 -3.96 -2.82
C MET A 207 12.62 -5.11 -2.58
N ILE A 208 13.11 -6.25 -2.12
CA ILE A 208 12.26 -7.43 -1.89
C ILE A 208 11.85 -7.49 -0.42
N LEU A 209 10.54 -7.46 -0.19
CA LEU A 209 9.91 -7.82 1.07
C LEU A 209 9.48 -9.28 0.96
N GLY A 210 10.34 -10.18 1.43
CA GLY A 210 10.18 -11.61 1.28
C GLY A 210 9.31 -12.21 2.37
N ILE A 211 8.22 -12.86 1.97
CA ILE A 211 7.40 -13.70 2.82
C ILE A 211 7.98 -15.12 2.81
N LYS A 212 8.18 -15.71 3.99
CA LYS A 212 8.59 -17.11 4.13
C LYS A 212 7.85 -17.75 5.30
N ASP A 213 7.35 -18.94 5.07
CA ASP A 213 6.90 -19.85 6.11
C ASP A 213 8.11 -20.59 6.69
N PHE A 214 8.40 -20.30 7.95
CA PHE A 214 9.55 -20.85 8.68
C PHE A 214 9.28 -22.24 9.27
N ASP A 215 8.02 -22.67 9.31
CA ASP A 215 7.66 -24.00 9.83
C ASP A 215 7.87 -25.10 8.77
N LYS A 216 8.19 -24.72 7.53
CA LYS A 216 8.47 -25.66 6.44
C LYS A 216 9.88 -26.23 6.51
N MET A 217 10.00 -27.54 6.24
CA MET A 217 11.25 -28.31 6.31
C MET A 217 12.41 -27.81 5.41
N ASN A 218 12.16 -26.93 4.43
CA ASN A 218 13.16 -26.53 3.43
C ASN A 218 13.84 -25.18 3.69
N VAL A 219 13.54 -24.50 4.80
CA VAL A 219 14.04 -23.14 5.08
C VAL A 219 15.57 -23.03 5.00
N PHE A 220 16.32 -23.97 5.57
CA PHE A 220 17.79 -23.94 5.52
C PHE A 220 18.34 -24.08 4.09
N LYS A 221 17.71 -24.93 3.27
CA LYS A 221 18.07 -25.11 1.86
C LYS A 221 17.80 -23.83 1.07
N ASP A 222 16.63 -23.23 1.29
CA ASP A 222 16.22 -21.98 0.65
C ASP A 222 17.15 -20.81 1.01
N LEU A 223 17.50 -20.67 2.29
CA LEU A 223 18.47 -19.67 2.75
C LEU A 223 19.85 -19.89 2.12
N SER A 224 20.31 -21.14 2.07
CA SER A 224 21.60 -21.51 1.47
C SER A 224 21.64 -21.30 -0.05
N ALA A 225 20.48 -21.28 -0.72
CA ALA A 225 20.40 -21.01 -2.15
C ALA A 225 20.74 -19.54 -2.50
N GLY A 226 20.77 -18.66 -1.50
CA GLY A 226 21.16 -17.26 -1.67
C GLY A 226 20.00 -16.27 -1.61
N ILE A 227 18.87 -16.61 -0.95
CA ILE A 227 17.78 -15.64 -0.70
C ILE A 227 18.33 -14.32 -0.14
N ARG A 228 19.31 -14.40 0.78
CA ARG A 228 19.92 -13.25 1.47
C ARG A 228 20.59 -12.25 0.52
N GLU A 229 20.97 -12.64 -0.69
CA GLU A 229 21.51 -11.72 -1.71
C GLU A 229 20.48 -10.70 -2.19
N PHE A 230 19.20 -11.03 -2.07
CA PHE A 230 18.07 -10.26 -2.57
C PHE A 230 17.13 -9.79 -1.46
N CYS A 231 16.97 -10.60 -0.42
CA CYS A 231 16.04 -10.39 0.68
C CYS A 231 16.75 -10.72 2.00
N PRO A 232 17.42 -9.75 2.63
CA PRO A 232 18.22 -10.01 3.83
C PRO A 232 17.37 -10.33 5.06
N VAL A 233 16.15 -9.78 5.12
CA VAL A 233 15.15 -10.02 6.17
C VAL A 233 13.95 -10.73 5.54
N LEU A 234 13.45 -11.75 6.22
CA LEU A 234 12.26 -12.49 5.83
C LEU A 234 11.15 -12.25 6.86
N PHE A 235 9.92 -12.26 6.40
CA PHE A 235 8.74 -11.90 7.18
C PHE A 235 7.63 -12.94 7.01
N THR A 236 6.71 -12.98 7.96
CA THR A 236 5.39 -13.58 7.77
C THR A 236 4.47 -12.63 7.00
N GLN A 237 3.35 -13.13 6.46
CA GLN A 237 2.33 -12.25 5.85
C GLN A 237 1.80 -11.21 6.83
N ARG A 238 1.62 -11.58 8.10
CA ARG A 238 1.16 -10.68 9.17
C ARG A 238 2.16 -9.55 9.40
N GLU A 239 3.45 -9.85 9.48
CA GLU A 239 4.48 -8.82 9.66
C GLU A 239 4.56 -7.87 8.47
N ILE A 240 4.41 -8.36 7.22
CA ILE A 240 4.32 -7.48 6.06
C ILE A 240 3.11 -6.57 6.15
N TRP A 241 1.94 -7.11 6.52
CA TRP A 241 0.74 -6.31 6.72
C TRP A 241 0.94 -5.21 7.76
N GLU A 242 1.49 -5.55 8.93
CA GLU A 242 1.80 -4.59 9.99
C GLU A 242 2.85 -3.57 9.56
N LEU A 243 3.89 -4.00 8.84
CA LEU A 243 4.93 -3.12 8.30
C LEU A 243 4.34 -2.12 7.31
N VAL A 244 3.50 -2.58 6.37
CA VAL A 244 2.83 -1.71 5.42
C VAL A 244 1.94 -0.71 6.16
N ILE A 245 1.09 -1.15 7.10
CA ILE A 245 0.25 -0.24 7.89
C ILE A 245 1.10 0.80 8.64
N ARG A 246 2.12 0.37 9.38
CA ARG A 246 2.98 1.27 10.18
C ARG A 246 3.78 2.25 9.33
N SER A 247 4.00 1.92 8.06
CA SER A 247 4.73 2.76 7.11
C SER A 247 3.86 3.86 6.48
N LEU A 248 2.54 3.76 6.62
CA LEU A 248 1.60 4.72 6.10
C LEU A 248 1.41 5.85 7.12
N PRO A 249 1.19 7.10 6.66
CA PRO A 249 1.07 8.25 7.53
C PRO A 249 -0.31 8.28 8.20
N PHE A 250 -0.54 7.35 9.14
CA PHE A 250 -1.66 7.38 10.06
C PHE A 250 -1.34 8.38 11.17
N VAL A 251 -1.99 9.55 11.17
CA VAL A 251 -1.89 10.50 12.29
C VAL A 251 -2.43 9.81 13.54
N THR A 252 -1.54 9.27 14.36
CA THR A 252 -1.88 8.76 15.68
C THR A 252 -2.28 9.95 16.54
N GLU A 253 -3.42 9.86 17.21
CA GLU A 253 -4.02 10.97 17.93
C GLU A 253 -3.13 11.44 19.08
N LYS A 254 -2.51 12.62 18.90
CA LYS A 254 -2.26 13.54 20.00
C LYS A 254 -3.06 14.81 19.76
N PRO A 255 -3.63 15.43 20.81
CA PRO A 255 -4.52 16.57 20.70
C PRO A 255 -3.83 17.73 19.98
N ILE A 256 -4.60 18.46 19.16
CA ILE A 256 -4.22 19.51 18.19
C ILE A 256 -3.47 20.73 18.81
N SER A 257 -3.10 20.68 20.09
CA SER A 257 -2.19 21.64 20.74
C SER A 257 -0.74 21.14 20.88
N MET A 258 -0.44 19.92 20.43
CA MET A 258 0.91 19.35 20.36
C MET A 258 1.08 18.58 19.04
N LEU A 259 1.21 19.29 17.92
CA LEU A 259 1.83 18.72 16.71
C LEU A 259 3.36 18.76 16.88
N ASP A 260 3.84 18.04 17.90
CA ASP A 260 5.22 17.59 17.99
C ASP A 260 5.32 16.25 17.25
N ALA A 261 5.95 16.32 16.07
CA ALA A 261 6.65 15.25 15.36
C ALA A 261 5.90 13.95 15.00
N GLU A 262 6.55 13.19 14.11
CA GLU A 262 6.35 11.75 13.89
C GLU A 262 5.20 11.32 12.96
N LEU A 263 5.41 11.41 11.65
CA LEU A 263 4.97 10.32 10.76
C LEU A 263 6.08 9.95 9.77
N PRO A 264 6.64 8.74 9.86
CA PRO A 264 7.47 8.16 8.80
C PRO A 264 6.65 7.95 7.53
N LEU A 265 7.13 8.41 6.39
CA LEU A 265 6.79 7.80 5.11
C LEU A 265 8.01 7.02 4.64
N LEU A 266 7.86 5.72 4.42
CA LEU A 266 8.90 4.93 3.76
C LEU A 266 8.98 5.42 2.31
N ARG A 267 10.07 6.12 1.96
CA ARG A 267 10.35 6.49 0.57
C ARG A 267 11.73 6.00 0.20
N LEU A 268 11.81 5.09 -0.77
CA LEU A 268 13.10 4.69 -1.32
C LEU A 268 13.55 5.78 -2.29
N ARG A 269 14.77 6.30 -2.12
CA ARG A 269 15.41 7.07 -3.18
C ARG A 269 16.74 6.45 -3.55
N SER A 270 17.06 6.49 -4.83
CA SER A 270 18.40 6.20 -5.31
C SER A 270 19.29 7.39 -5.02
N GLY A 271 20.33 7.19 -4.23
CA GLY A 271 21.43 8.14 -4.05
C GLY A 271 22.16 8.40 -5.36
N LYS A 272 22.88 9.52 -5.45
CA LYS A 272 23.67 9.90 -6.65
C LYS A 272 24.78 8.90 -7.00
N ASP A 273 25.11 8.02 -6.07
CA ASP A 273 26.09 6.93 -6.16
C ASP A 273 25.46 5.58 -6.59
N GLY A 274 24.17 5.55 -6.89
CA GLY A 274 23.45 4.31 -7.23
C GLY A 274 23.10 3.45 -6.02
N ARG A 275 23.42 3.89 -4.79
CA ARG A 275 22.99 3.19 -3.57
C ARG A 275 21.53 3.55 -3.27
N ARG A 276 20.72 2.53 -3.04
CA ARG A 276 19.33 2.73 -2.59
C ARG A 276 19.34 2.95 -1.09
N SER A 277 18.88 4.13 -0.68
CA SER A 277 18.75 4.45 0.73
C SER A 277 17.27 4.55 1.08
N LEU A 278 16.92 4.00 2.24
CA LEU A 278 15.60 4.17 2.82
C LEU A 278 15.53 5.58 3.42
N PHE A 279 14.71 6.45 2.84
CA PHE A 279 14.48 7.76 3.42
C PHE A 279 13.20 7.69 4.26
N LEU A 280 13.32 8.13 5.51
CA LEU A 280 12.19 8.64 6.25
C LEU A 280 12.12 10.14 5.95
N ASP A 281 11.22 10.50 5.04
CA ASP A 281 10.86 11.91 4.84
C ASP A 281 9.96 12.33 6.01
N TYR A 282 10.30 13.42 6.70
CA TYR A 282 9.47 14.01 7.77
C TYR A 282 9.41 15.54 7.65
N LEU A 283 8.34 16.14 8.16
CA LEU A 283 8.20 17.60 8.17
C LEU A 283 8.82 18.17 9.44
N LYS A 284 9.74 19.14 9.27
CA LYS A 284 10.31 19.92 10.37
C LYS A 284 10.10 21.40 10.08
N GLU A 285 9.39 22.10 10.98
CA GLU A 285 9.17 23.55 10.87
C GLU A 285 8.58 23.98 9.51
N ASN A 286 7.56 23.26 9.02
CA ASN A 286 6.94 23.48 7.70
C ASN A 286 7.92 23.42 6.51
N LYS A 287 9.08 22.80 6.69
CA LYS A 287 10.03 22.46 5.63
C LYS A 287 10.21 20.95 5.60
N LEU A 288 10.33 20.38 4.39
CA LEU A 288 10.63 18.97 4.24
C LEU A 288 12.06 18.72 4.75
N ALA A 289 12.19 18.05 5.90
CA ALA A 289 13.48 17.63 6.45
C ALA A 289 13.66 16.13 6.20
N ARG A 290 14.90 15.70 5.97
CA ARG A 290 15.21 14.31 5.66
C ARG A 290 15.92 13.67 6.84
N ALA A 291 15.39 12.58 7.36
CA ALA A 291 16.16 11.65 8.19
C ALA A 291 16.64 10.60 7.22
N GLU A 292 17.93 10.64 6.94
CA GLU A 292 18.58 9.48 6.39
C GLU A 292 18.77 8.50 7.53
N ASN A 293 17.80 7.60 7.75
CA ASN A 293 18.07 6.41 8.55
C ASN A 293 18.95 5.49 7.71
N ARG A 294 20.24 5.85 7.64
CA ARG A 294 21.28 4.89 7.29
C ARG A 294 21.37 3.94 8.47
N PHE A 295 20.64 2.83 8.40
CA PHE A 295 21.03 1.68 9.23
C PHE A 295 22.50 1.44 8.93
N SER A 296 23.34 1.51 9.97
CA SER A 296 24.69 1.00 9.84
C SER A 296 24.61 -0.46 9.41
N GLU A 297 25.61 -0.94 8.67
CA GLU A 297 25.69 -2.34 8.26
C GLU A 297 25.53 -3.27 9.48
N GLU A 298 26.06 -2.86 10.63
CA GLU A 298 25.94 -3.54 11.92
C GLU A 298 24.50 -3.55 12.51
N GLU A 299 23.75 -2.46 12.44
CA GLU A 299 22.35 -2.43 12.90
C GLU A 299 21.44 -3.25 12.00
N LEU A 300 21.70 -3.20 10.69
CA LEU A 300 21.00 -4.03 9.72
C LEU A 300 21.31 -5.51 10.00
N GLU A 301 22.58 -5.86 10.19
CA GLU A 301 23.01 -7.22 10.55
C GLU A 301 22.41 -7.69 11.86
N LYS A 302 22.31 -6.83 12.89
CA LYS A 302 21.66 -7.18 14.17
C LYS A 302 20.16 -7.39 14.03
N MET A 303 19.47 -6.57 13.23
CA MET A 303 18.05 -6.77 12.92
C MET A 303 17.83 -8.06 12.12
N ILE A 304 18.66 -8.28 11.10
CA ILE A 304 18.67 -9.49 10.26
C ILE A 304 18.90 -10.72 11.14
N PHE A 305 19.92 -10.69 12.00
CA PHE A 305 20.25 -11.75 12.93
C PHE A 305 19.08 -12.03 13.88
N ARG A 306 18.55 -11.00 14.55
CA ARG A 306 17.42 -11.17 15.50
C ARG A 306 16.18 -11.76 14.82
N LYS A 307 15.75 -11.20 13.69
CA LYS A 307 14.60 -11.68 12.91
C LYS A 307 14.77 -13.13 12.42
N GLN A 308 16.00 -13.52 12.08
CA GLN A 308 16.31 -14.90 11.68
C GLN A 308 16.16 -15.94 12.78
N PHE A 309 16.04 -15.54 14.05
CA PHE A 309 15.88 -16.45 15.19
C PHE A 309 14.59 -16.20 15.99
N GLU A 310 13.78 -15.21 15.62
CA GLU A 310 12.52 -14.91 16.32
C GLU A 310 11.55 -16.09 16.32
N TRP A 311 11.52 -16.91 15.26
CA TRP A 311 10.73 -18.15 15.23
C TRP A 311 11.18 -19.22 16.25
N MET A 312 12.41 -19.15 16.77
CA MET A 312 12.88 -20.05 17.83
C MET A 312 12.31 -19.67 19.21
N TYR A 313 11.76 -18.47 19.32
CA TYR A 313 11.10 -17.95 20.52
C TYR A 313 9.73 -17.45 20.08
N PRO A 314 8.75 -18.36 19.86
CA PRO A 314 7.39 -17.92 19.55
C PRO A 314 6.99 -16.93 20.65
N GLU A 315 6.71 -15.68 20.26
CA GLU A 315 6.04 -14.75 21.16
C GLU A 315 4.82 -15.48 21.68
N GLU A 316 4.73 -15.63 23.00
CA GLU A 316 3.58 -16.25 23.64
C GLU A 316 2.34 -15.70 22.98
N SER A 317 1.54 -16.59 22.40
CA SER A 317 0.25 -16.28 21.83
C SER A 317 -0.49 -15.38 22.82
N THR A 318 -0.59 -14.08 22.52
CA THR A 318 -1.59 -13.26 23.19
C THR A 318 -2.92 -13.93 22.88
N PRO A 319 -3.64 -14.45 23.89
CA PRO A 319 -4.86 -15.17 23.67
C PRO A 319 -5.88 -14.26 22.98
N GLU A 320 -6.72 -14.90 22.18
CA GLU A 320 -7.95 -14.34 21.63
C GLU A 320 -8.66 -13.43 22.64
N ASP A 321 -9.04 -12.23 22.19
CA ASP A 321 -10.32 -11.57 22.48
C ASP A 321 -10.63 -10.53 21.39
#